data_AF-A0A355SST2-F1
#
_entry.id   AF-A0A355SST2-F1
#
_cell.length_a   1.000
_cell.length_b   1.000
_cell.length_c   1.000
_cell.angle_alpha   90.00
_cell.angle_beta   90.00
_cell.angle_gamma   90.00
#
_symmetry.space_group_name_H-M   'P 1'
#
loop_
_entity.id
_entity.type
_entity.pdbx_description
1 polymer ?
#
loop_
_entity_poly.entity_id
_entity_poly.type
_entity_poly.pdbx_seq_one_letter_code
_entity_poly.pdbx_strand_id
1 'polypeptide(L)'
;MRLLFITALAALCFCSATAAPQAEAKAQSKKAKHAVVAPTYADVAYDIHERTVLDFWQAEGDGPRPVKVYIHGGGWSQVDKKKQKGIEKFLEAEISVTAINYRLLNDGITLPTPVHDAARAIQFLRFKAKE
;
A
#
# COMPACT_ATOMS: atom_id res chain seq x y z
N MET A 1 45.75 -15.21 -61.41
CA MET A 1 44.70 -15.88 -62.20
C MET A 1 44.98 -17.38 -62.24
N ARG A 2 44.36 -18.14 -61.33
CA ARG A 2 44.19 -19.60 -61.45
C ARG A 2 43.00 -20.01 -60.58
N LEU A 3 42.23 -20.90 -61.15
CA LEU A 3 40.82 -21.16 -60.93
C LEU A 3 40.60 -22.22 -59.85
N LEU A 4 39.52 -22.00 -59.12
CA LEU A 4 38.59 -22.90 -58.41
C LEU A 4 38.79 -24.44 -58.43
N PHE A 5 38.34 -25.01 -57.29
CA PHE A 5 37.50 -26.21 -57.09
C PHE A 5 38.15 -27.31 -56.27
N ILE A 6 37.80 -27.39 -54.98
CA ILE A 6 37.68 -28.68 -54.27
C ILE A 6 36.42 -28.63 -53.39
N THR A 7 35.47 -29.47 -53.77
CA THR A 7 34.29 -29.92 -53.02
C THR A 7 34.69 -30.77 -51.80
N ALA A 8 34.07 -30.54 -50.64
CA ALA A 8 34.01 -31.47 -49.51
C ALA A 8 32.65 -31.26 -48.82
N LEU A 9 31.66 -32.12 -49.03
CA LEU A 9 31.44 -33.44 -48.42
C LEU A 9 31.31 -33.41 -46.88
N ALA A 10 30.05 -33.42 -46.47
CA ALA A 10 29.45 -34.09 -45.31
C ALA A 10 30.13 -34.00 -43.93
N ALA A 11 29.41 -33.42 -42.98
CA ALA A 11 29.35 -33.95 -41.62
C ALA A 11 27.95 -33.70 -41.03
N LEU A 12 27.09 -34.72 -41.05
CA LEU A 12 25.92 -34.79 -40.17
C LEU A 12 26.45 -34.81 -38.73
N CYS A 13 26.33 -33.69 -38.03
CA CYS A 13 26.57 -33.64 -36.61
C CYS A 13 25.30 -34.10 -35.90
N PHE A 14 25.29 -35.36 -35.44
CA PHE A 14 24.33 -35.87 -34.48
C PHE A 14 24.48 -35.07 -33.18
N CYS A 15 23.63 -34.06 -32.98
CA CYS A 15 23.54 -33.34 -31.72
C CYS A 15 22.74 -34.20 -30.74
N SER A 16 23.42 -35.05 -29.99
CA SER A 16 22.84 -35.76 -28.86
C SER A 16 22.39 -34.74 -27.82
N ALA A 17 21.07 -34.54 -27.70
CA ALA A 17 20.46 -33.76 -26.65
C ALA A 17 20.64 -34.48 -25.30
N THR A 18 21.72 -34.18 -24.59
CA THR A 18 21.85 -34.51 -23.17
C THR A 18 21.10 -33.46 -22.37
N ALA A 19 19.85 -33.77 -22.01
CA ALA A 19 19.08 -32.99 -21.07
C ALA A 19 19.79 -33.01 -19.70
N ALA A 20 20.33 -31.85 -19.31
CA ALA A 20 20.85 -31.64 -17.97
C ALA A 20 19.68 -31.59 -16.95
N PRO A 21 19.78 -32.24 -15.79
CA PRO A 21 18.79 -32.10 -14.74
C PRO A 21 18.96 -30.74 -14.05
N GLN A 22 18.13 -29.76 -14.40
CA GLN A 22 17.93 -28.57 -13.56
C GLN A 22 16.98 -28.92 -12.42
N ALA A 23 17.55 -29.48 -11.36
CA ALA A 23 16.99 -29.40 -10.03
C ALA A 23 17.49 -28.11 -9.36
N GLU A 24 16.52 -27.35 -8.84
CA GLU A 24 16.64 -26.41 -7.72
C GLU A 24 17.27 -25.03 -7.97
N ALA A 25 16.38 -24.05 -8.21
CA ALA A 25 16.35 -22.83 -7.41
C ALA A 25 14.99 -22.13 -7.58
N LYS A 26 13.89 -22.75 -7.11
CA LYS A 26 12.70 -21.97 -6.78
C LYS A 26 13.03 -21.21 -5.50
N ALA A 27 13.51 -19.98 -5.67
CA ALA A 27 13.58 -18.99 -4.62
C ALA A 27 12.21 -18.88 -3.96
N GLN A 28 12.08 -19.54 -2.81
CA GLN A 28 10.97 -19.32 -1.90
C GLN A 28 11.11 -17.89 -1.40
N SER A 29 10.46 -16.96 -2.08
CA SER A 29 10.16 -15.66 -1.51
C SER A 29 9.26 -15.92 -0.30
N LYS A 30 9.88 -16.03 0.88
CA LYS A 30 9.16 -15.92 2.14
C LYS A 30 8.54 -14.52 2.10
N LYS A 31 7.25 -14.43 1.80
CA LYS A 31 6.48 -13.21 2.03
C LYS A 31 6.70 -12.84 3.49
N ALA A 32 7.53 -11.82 3.74
CA ALA A 32 7.63 -11.23 5.05
C ALA A 32 6.20 -10.82 5.43
N LYS A 33 5.68 -11.45 6.50
CA LYS A 33 4.49 -10.94 7.18
C LYS A 33 4.85 -9.50 7.52
N HIS A 34 4.23 -8.53 6.85
CA HIS A 34 4.48 -7.12 7.14
C HIS A 34 4.12 -6.94 8.62
N ALA A 35 5.12 -6.59 9.43
CA ALA A 35 4.87 -6.27 10.82
C ALA A 35 3.86 -5.13 10.86
N VAL A 36 2.80 -5.27 11.67
CA VAL A 36 1.76 -4.24 11.77
C VAL A 36 2.37 -3.05 12.50
N VAL A 37 2.58 -1.95 11.79
CA VAL A 37 3.06 -0.70 12.38
C VAL A 37 1.94 -0.07 13.20
N ALA A 38 2.16 0.10 14.50
CA ALA A 38 1.21 0.79 15.38
C ALA A 38 1.17 2.29 15.04
N PRO A 39 0.00 2.95 15.17
CA PRO A 39 -0.09 4.40 14.98
C PRO A 39 0.68 5.17 16.04
N THR A 40 1.28 6.29 15.64
CA THR A 40 1.91 7.27 16.56
C THR A 40 0.86 7.86 17.48
N TYR A 41 -0.32 8.18 16.93
CA TYR A 41 -1.49 8.62 17.67
C TYR A 41 -2.69 7.77 17.25
N ALA A 42 -3.24 7.01 18.21
CA ALA A 42 -4.42 6.18 17.99
C ALA A 42 -5.69 6.91 18.42
N ASP A 43 -6.79 6.66 17.72
CA ASP A 43 -8.15 7.08 18.11
C ASP A 43 -8.28 8.57 18.49
N VAL A 44 -7.55 9.45 17.79
CA VAL A 44 -7.61 10.89 17.98
C VAL A 44 -8.99 11.40 17.55
N ALA A 45 -9.76 11.95 18.49
CA ALA A 45 -11.05 12.55 18.22
C ALA A 45 -10.88 13.85 17.41
N TYR A 46 -11.61 13.95 16.29
CA TYR A 46 -11.67 15.16 15.47
C TYR A 46 -13.04 15.87 15.53
N ASP A 47 -14.02 15.21 16.15
CA ASP A 47 -15.36 15.74 16.45
C ASP A 47 -15.95 15.01 17.68
N ILE A 48 -17.15 15.40 18.11
CA ILE A 48 -17.78 14.97 19.37
C ILE A 48 -18.27 13.51 19.38
N HIS A 49 -18.50 12.91 18.21
CA HIS A 49 -19.08 11.58 18.11
C HIS A 49 -18.01 10.50 18.35
N GLU A 50 -18.34 9.40 19.01
CA GLU A 50 -17.36 8.34 19.34
C GLU A 50 -16.64 7.75 18.10
N ARG A 51 -17.33 7.71 16.96
CA ARG A 51 -16.77 7.25 15.68
C ARG A 51 -15.98 8.31 14.91
N THR A 52 -16.06 9.59 15.27
CA THR A 52 -15.30 10.66 14.59
C THR A 52 -13.88 10.73 15.14
N VAL A 53 -13.13 9.65 14.88
CA VAL A 53 -11.77 9.42 15.34
C VAL A 53 -10.86 9.04 14.16
N LEU A 54 -9.58 9.33 14.28
CA LEU A 54 -8.56 8.94 13.31
C LEU A 54 -7.35 8.30 13.99
N ASP A 55 -6.65 7.44 13.24
CA ASP A 55 -5.30 7.02 13.56
C ASP A 55 -4.32 7.82 12.71
N PHE A 56 -3.18 8.19 13.28
CA PHE A 56 -2.11 8.92 12.61
C PHE A 56 -0.77 8.22 12.79
N TRP A 57 -0.09 7.95 11.68
CA TRP A 57 1.28 7.48 11.62
C TRP A 57 2.15 8.62 11.11
N GLN A 58 2.95 9.18 12.00
CA GLN A 58 3.85 10.29 11.68
C GLN A 58 5.11 9.74 11.03
N ALA A 59 5.46 10.25 9.85
CA ALA A 59 6.74 9.93 9.23
C ALA A 59 7.86 10.78 9.86
N GLU A 60 9.02 10.18 10.08
CA GLU A 60 10.18 10.84 10.71
C GLU A 60 10.91 11.77 9.72
N GLY A 61 11.43 12.90 10.23
CA GLY A 61 12.33 13.84 9.54
C GLY A 61 11.94 15.30 9.75
N ASP A 62 12.70 16.21 9.15
CA ASP A 62 12.56 17.65 9.39
C ASP A 62 11.54 18.34 8.46
N GLY A 63 10.80 19.31 8.99
CA GLY A 63 9.89 20.18 8.21
C GLY A 63 8.55 19.54 7.82
N PRO A 64 7.72 20.25 7.02
CA PRO A 64 6.38 19.79 6.63
C PRO A 64 6.40 18.51 5.79
N ARG A 65 5.49 17.58 6.10
CA ARG A 65 5.39 16.28 5.41
C ARG A 65 4.03 16.10 4.73
N PRO A 66 3.99 15.48 3.54
CA PRO A 66 2.72 15.11 2.92
C PRO A 66 1.99 14.07 3.79
N VAL A 67 0.66 14.11 3.75
CA VAL A 67 -0.20 13.17 4.47
C VAL A 67 -1.07 12.41 3.47
N LYS A 68 -0.98 11.08 3.47
CA LYS A 68 -1.97 10.21 2.81
C LYS A 68 -3.16 10.02 3.74
N VAL A 69 -4.35 10.40 3.28
CA VAL A 69 -5.61 10.17 4.00
C VAL A 69 -6.30 8.93 3.45
N TYR A 70 -6.53 7.94 4.32
CA TYR A 70 -7.35 6.76 4.03
C TYR A 70 -8.76 6.94 4.57
N ILE A 71 -9.73 6.95 3.65
CA ILE A 71 -11.16 6.93 3.93
C ILE A 71 -11.66 5.55 3.52
N HIS A 72 -12.12 4.75 4.48
CA HIS A 72 -12.56 3.40 4.18
C HIS A 72 -13.82 3.41 3.29
N GLY A 73 -13.99 2.36 2.49
CA GLY A 73 -15.21 2.12 1.72
C GLY A 73 -16.32 1.51 2.57
N GLY A 74 -17.15 0.66 1.95
CA GLY A 74 -18.25 -0.02 2.65
C GLY A 74 -19.61 0.67 2.51
N GLY A 75 -19.79 1.55 1.52
CA GLY A 75 -21.09 2.16 1.22
C GLY A 75 -21.68 2.97 2.37
N TRP A 76 -20.83 3.53 3.23
CA TRP A 76 -21.20 4.32 4.41
C TRP A 76 -21.87 3.56 5.55
N SER A 77 -22.05 2.23 5.44
CA SER A 77 -22.82 1.46 6.43
C SER A 77 -22.00 0.38 7.15
N GLN A 78 -20.74 0.18 6.79
CA GLN A 78 -19.92 -0.89 7.34
C GLN A 78 -18.42 -0.58 7.28
N VAL A 79 -17.64 -1.48 7.88
CA VAL A 79 -16.18 -1.48 8.03
C VAL A 79 -15.61 -0.33 8.88
N ASP A 80 -14.28 -0.23 8.92
CA ASP A 80 -13.54 0.58 9.89
C ASP A 80 -12.14 0.95 9.35
N LYS A 81 -11.55 2.01 9.90
CA LYS A 81 -10.21 2.51 9.58
C LYS A 81 -9.09 1.46 9.65
N LYS A 82 -9.26 0.40 10.46
CA LYS A 82 -8.33 -0.75 10.57
C LYS A 82 -8.14 -1.55 9.26
N LYS A 83 -8.96 -1.32 8.23
CA LYS A 83 -8.81 -1.95 6.90
C LYS A 83 -7.74 -1.32 6.02
N GLN A 84 -7.11 -0.24 6.47
CA GLN A 84 -5.95 0.36 5.81
C GLN A 84 -4.83 -0.69 5.57
N LYS A 85 -4.00 -0.45 4.56
CA LYS A 85 -2.80 -1.25 4.26
C LYS A 85 -1.66 -0.37 3.75
N GLY A 86 -0.45 -0.89 3.83
CA GLY A 86 0.72 -0.32 3.18
C GLY A 86 1.37 0.83 3.94
N ILE A 87 1.14 0.96 5.26
CA ILE A 87 1.64 2.08 6.07
C ILE A 87 3.15 2.23 5.96
N GLU A 88 3.86 1.12 6.14
CA GLU A 88 5.31 1.02 6.09
C GLU A 88 5.89 1.65 4.82
N LYS A 89 5.28 1.39 3.66
CA LYS A 89 5.76 1.92 2.38
C LYS A 89 5.63 3.44 2.28
N PHE A 90 4.62 4.02 2.92
CA PHE A 90 4.45 5.48 2.93
C PHE A 90 5.40 6.11 3.93
N LEU A 91 5.59 5.51 5.12
CA LEU A 91 6.53 6.02 6.11
C LEU A 91 7.98 5.97 5.60
N GLU A 92 8.38 4.89 4.94
CA GLU A 92 9.69 4.76 4.26
C GLU A 92 9.88 5.80 3.16
N ALA A 93 8.80 6.21 2.50
CA ALA A 93 8.78 7.26 1.48
C ALA A 93 8.54 8.65 2.08
N GLU A 94 8.75 8.81 3.39
CA GLU A 94 8.61 10.07 4.10
C GLU A 94 7.20 10.69 4.08
N ILE A 95 6.16 9.89 3.84
CA ILE A 95 4.76 10.31 3.80
C ILE A 95 4.05 9.84 5.07
N SER A 96 3.54 10.79 5.86
CA SER A 96 2.68 10.48 6.99
C SER A 96 1.36 9.86 6.51
N VAL A 97 0.74 9.01 7.32
CA VAL A 97 -0.52 8.37 6.95
C VAL A 97 -1.56 8.63 8.03
N THR A 98 -2.81 8.80 7.61
CA THR A 98 -3.93 8.79 8.52
C THR A 98 -5.06 7.92 7.97
N ALA A 99 -5.79 7.27 8.87
CA ALA A 99 -6.97 6.50 8.55
C ALA A 99 -8.12 6.96 9.45
N ILE A 100 -9.26 7.30 8.86
CA ILE A 100 -10.38 7.91 9.59
C ILE A 100 -11.53 6.93 9.74
N ASN A 101 -12.20 6.98 10.88
CA ASN A 101 -13.59 6.53 11.00
C ASN A 101 -14.51 7.73 10.84
N TYR A 102 -15.76 7.44 10.49
CA TYR A 102 -16.86 8.40 10.43
C TYR A 102 -18.14 7.71 10.93
N ARG A 103 -19.20 8.49 11.16
CA ARG A 103 -20.52 7.93 11.50
C ARG A 103 -21.04 7.05 10.38
N LEU A 104 -21.50 5.84 10.69
CA LEU A 104 -22.11 4.94 9.71
C LEU A 104 -23.61 5.22 9.60
N LEU A 105 -24.17 4.98 8.41
CA LEU A 105 -25.61 5.11 8.20
C LEU A 105 -26.38 4.13 9.08
N ASN A 106 -27.47 4.60 9.66
CA ASN A 106 -28.47 3.83 10.41
C ASN A 106 -29.80 4.62 10.48
N ASP A 107 -30.77 4.16 11.27
CA ASP A 107 -32.09 4.80 11.37
C ASP A 107 -32.04 6.29 11.80
N GLY A 108 -31.00 6.72 12.52
CA GLY A 108 -30.81 8.10 12.97
C GLY A 108 -29.69 8.87 12.24
N ILE A 109 -28.90 8.20 11.41
CA ILE A 109 -27.74 8.79 10.71
C ILE A 109 -27.93 8.57 9.21
N THR A 110 -28.24 9.65 8.50
CA THR A 110 -28.44 9.64 7.05
C THR A 110 -27.36 10.41 6.32
N LEU A 111 -27.28 10.25 5.00
CA LEU A 111 -26.51 11.19 4.17
C LEU A 111 -27.04 12.62 4.33
N PRO A 112 -26.17 13.65 4.27
CA PRO A 112 -24.73 13.60 3.98
C PRO A 112 -23.81 13.46 5.22
N THR A 113 -24.34 13.05 6.38
CA THR A 113 -23.59 13.00 7.64
C THR A 113 -22.18 12.39 7.56
N PRO A 114 -21.97 11.16 7.05
CA PRO A 114 -20.61 10.60 6.93
C PRO A 114 -19.69 11.39 5.99
N VAL A 115 -20.25 12.07 4.98
CA VAL A 115 -19.48 12.91 4.05
C VAL A 115 -18.98 14.16 4.77
N HIS A 116 -19.82 14.77 5.60
CA HIS A 116 -19.44 15.90 6.44
C HIS A 116 -18.39 15.50 7.49
N ASP A 117 -18.51 14.31 8.09
CA ASP A 117 -17.50 13.79 9.02
C ASP A 117 -16.13 13.64 8.33
N ALA A 118 -16.10 13.06 7.13
CA ALA A 118 -14.88 12.94 6.35
C ALA A 118 -14.27 14.31 6.01
N ALA A 119 -15.09 15.27 5.59
CA ALA A 119 -14.63 16.64 5.34
C ALA A 119 -14.09 17.32 6.61
N ARG A 120 -14.74 17.11 7.76
CA ARG A 120 -14.31 17.61 9.06
C ARG A 120 -12.95 17.03 9.46
N ALA A 121 -12.70 15.75 9.20
CA ALA A 121 -11.40 15.14 9.45
C ALA A 121 -10.27 15.83 8.64
N ILE A 122 -10.52 16.18 7.37
CA ILE A 122 -9.56 16.94 6.56
C ILE A 122 -9.30 18.33 7.15
N GLN A 123 -10.35 19.02 7.60
CA GLN A 123 -10.20 20.33 8.25
C GLN A 123 -9.39 20.24 9.54
N PHE A 124 -9.64 19.20 10.35
CA PHE A 124 -8.90 18.93 11.57
C PHE A 124 -7.40 18.70 11.29
N LEU A 125 -7.08 17.87 10.30
CA LEU A 125 -5.68 17.63 9.89
C LEU A 125 -4.98 18.92 9.44
N ARG A 126 -5.68 19.77 8.68
CA ARG A 126 -5.14 21.08 8.27
C ARG A 126 -4.93 22.03 9.45
N PHE A 127 -5.84 22.03 10.41
CA PHE A 127 -5.73 22.81 11.64
C PHE A 127 -4.51 22.36 12.48
N LYS A 128 -4.24 21.05 12.49
CA LYS A 128 -3.13 20.41 13.20
C LYS A 128 -1.80 20.39 12.44
N ALA A 129 -1.72 20.96 11.25
CA ALA A 129 -0.56 20.80 10.36
C ALA A 129 0.77 21.41 10.84
N LYS A 130 0.80 22.09 12.00
CA LYS A 130 2.01 22.66 12.61
C LYS A 130 2.53 21.86 13.82
N GLU A 131 1.76 20.86 14.26
CA GLU A 131 2.14 19.90 15.30
C GLU A 131 2.87 18.71 14.66
#